data_AF-A0A958XWS1-F1
#
_entry.id   AF-A0A958XWS1-F1
#
_cell.length_a   1.000
_cell.length_b   1.000
_cell.length_c   1.000
_cell.angle_alpha   90.00
_cell.angle_beta   90.00
_cell.angle_gamma   90.00
#
_symmetry.space_group_name_H-M   'P 1'
#
loop_
_entity.id
_entity.type
_entity.pdbx_description
1 polymer ?
#
loop_
_entity_poly.entity_id
_entity_poly.type
_entity_poly.pdbx_seq_one_letter_code
_entity_poly.pdbx_strand_id
1 'polypeptide(L)'
;MTLDFCMAESVRTNDMDALYMAERTLERMAHGGIYDQLGGGFHRYSVDAIWLTPHFEKMLYDNAQLLRSYLHAWQRTKVPLYRPIVDETIDYVLREMAAPAGGFYSTQDADSEGHEGKFFVWTPAEIEALLDAQAAGIFETYYGVSERGNFEGKNILSVVRTPAE
;
A
#
# COMPACT_ATOMS: atom_id res chain seq x y z
N MET A 1 3.71 4.00 15.62
CA MET A 1 3.35 4.25 17.05
C MET A 1 2.99 2.96 17.80
N THR A 2 2.08 2.10 17.33
CA THR A 2 1.86 0.76 17.93
C THR A 2 2.77 -0.33 17.35
N LEU A 3 2.99 -0.35 16.03
CA LEU A 3 3.88 -1.32 15.37
C LEU A 3 5.33 -1.18 15.85
N ASP A 4 5.83 0.06 15.92
CA ASP A 4 7.13 0.38 16.51
C ASP A 4 7.24 -0.11 17.96
N PHE A 5 6.16 0.01 18.75
CA PHE A 5 6.13 -0.48 20.13
C PHE A 5 6.25 -2.00 20.17
N CYS A 6 5.47 -2.73 19.37
CA CYS A 6 5.56 -4.19 19.27
C CYS A 6 6.97 -4.67 18.87
N MET A 7 7.59 -4.00 17.89
CA MET A 7 8.97 -4.31 17.49
C MET A 7 9.98 -4.01 18.60
N ALA A 8 9.85 -2.87 19.29
CA ALA A 8 10.72 -2.51 20.41
C ALA A 8 10.54 -3.46 21.60
N GLU A 9 9.32 -3.87 21.90
CA GLU A 9 9.01 -4.82 22.96
C GLU A 9 9.64 -6.18 22.67
N SER A 10 9.51 -6.68 21.45
CA SER A 10 10.18 -7.91 21.02
C SER A 10 11.70 -7.86 21.24
N VAL A 11 12.34 -6.72 20.96
CA VAL A 11 13.78 -6.54 21.22
C VAL A 11 14.08 -6.56 22.72
N ARG A 12 13.21 -5.98 23.54
CA ARG A 12 13.42 -5.83 24.99
C ARG A 12 13.20 -7.13 25.75
N THR A 13 12.20 -7.92 25.37
CA THR A 13 11.74 -9.09 26.14
C THR A 13 11.91 -10.41 25.41
N ASN A 14 12.36 -10.38 24.15
CA ASN A 14 12.39 -11.54 23.26
C ASN A 14 10.99 -12.14 23.02
N ASP A 15 9.95 -11.32 23.15
CA ASP A 15 8.57 -11.67 22.80
C ASP A 15 8.43 -11.74 21.28
N MET A 16 8.30 -12.96 20.76
CA MET A 16 8.15 -13.20 19.32
C MET A 16 6.72 -12.99 18.85
N ASP A 17 5.73 -13.04 19.73
CA ASP A 17 4.33 -12.75 19.38
C ASP A 17 4.17 -11.26 19.10
N ALA A 18 4.87 -10.40 19.86
CA ALA A 18 4.95 -8.97 19.57
C ALA A 18 5.52 -8.68 18.17
N LEU A 19 6.61 -9.34 17.79
CA LEU A 19 7.17 -9.19 16.44
C LEU A 19 6.21 -9.71 15.37
N TYR A 20 5.62 -10.88 15.60
CA TYR A 20 4.65 -11.48 14.69
C TYR A 20 3.46 -10.55 14.42
N MET A 21 2.88 -9.94 15.46
CA MET A 21 1.80 -8.97 15.29
C MET A 21 2.21 -7.80 14.40
N ALA A 22 3.41 -7.24 14.61
CA ALA A 22 3.92 -6.13 13.80
C ALA A 22 4.14 -6.54 12.34
N GLU A 23 4.85 -7.65 12.10
CA GLU A 23 5.14 -8.14 10.74
C GLU A 23 3.87 -8.51 9.99
N ARG A 24 2.92 -9.16 10.68
CA ARG A 24 1.64 -9.56 10.07
C ARG A 24 0.82 -8.37 9.64
N THR A 25 0.76 -7.31 10.45
CA THR A 25 0.03 -6.09 10.08
C THR A 25 0.73 -5.36 8.94
N LEU A 26 2.06 -5.24 8.97
CA LEU A 26 2.83 -4.60 7.88
C LEU A 26 2.69 -5.37 6.56
N GLU A 27 2.84 -6.70 6.59
CA GLU A 27 2.65 -7.55 5.41
C GLU A 27 1.25 -7.36 4.80
N ARG A 28 0.20 -7.38 5.64
CA ARG A 28 -1.18 -7.24 5.19
C ARG A 28 -1.51 -5.86 4.64
N MET A 29 -0.93 -4.80 5.21
CA MET A 29 -1.08 -3.46 4.63
C MET A 29 -0.35 -3.31 3.30
N ALA A 30 0.88 -3.83 3.18
CA ALA A 30 1.68 -3.75 1.95
C ALA A 30 1.01 -4.47 0.77
N HIS A 31 0.36 -5.61 1.03
CA HIS A 31 -0.39 -6.35 0.02
C HIS A 31 -1.84 -5.89 -0.15
N GLY A 32 -2.37 -5.07 0.76
CA GLY A 32 -3.74 -4.58 0.71
C GLY A 32 -3.91 -3.38 -0.21
N GLY A 33 -5.16 -3.03 -0.49
CA GLY A 33 -5.50 -1.82 -1.25
C GLY A 33 -5.28 -0.51 -0.49
N ILE A 34 -4.96 -0.55 0.80
CA ILE A 34 -4.48 0.62 1.54
C ILE A 34 -3.12 1.13 1.03
N TYR A 35 -2.31 0.24 0.46
CA TYR A 35 -1.09 0.58 -0.24
C TYR A 35 -1.38 0.76 -1.73
N ASP A 36 -0.97 1.89 -2.30
CA ASP A 36 -1.10 2.12 -3.74
C ASP A 36 -0.08 1.25 -4.48
N GLN A 37 -0.58 0.14 -5.02
CA GLN A 37 0.22 -0.91 -5.67
C GLN A 37 0.96 -0.44 -6.94
N LEU A 38 0.58 0.72 -7.51
CA LEU A 38 1.21 1.26 -8.72
C LEU A 38 2.01 2.52 -8.45
N GLY A 39 1.46 3.45 -7.68
CA GLY A 39 2.03 4.76 -7.42
C GLY A 39 2.87 4.85 -6.15
N GLY A 40 2.82 3.84 -5.29
CA GLY A 40 3.47 3.84 -3.98
C GLY A 40 2.79 4.75 -2.96
N GLY A 41 3.20 4.59 -1.71
CA GLY A 41 2.61 5.28 -0.58
C GLY A 41 1.25 4.72 -0.16
N PHE A 42 0.76 5.21 0.97
CA PHE A 42 -0.43 4.72 1.65
C PHE A 42 -1.56 5.74 1.61
N HIS A 43 -2.77 5.21 1.39
CA HIS A 43 -4.02 5.90 1.63
C HIS A 43 -4.30 6.05 3.14
N ARG A 44 -5.16 6.99 3.50
CA ARG A 44 -5.31 7.51 4.87
C ARG A 44 -5.76 6.44 5.87
N TYR A 45 -6.77 5.66 5.52
CA TYR A 45 -7.22 4.52 6.33
C TYR A 45 -8.02 3.53 5.49
N SER A 46 -8.13 2.28 5.98
CA SER A 46 -9.01 1.25 5.44
C SER A 46 -10.34 1.25 6.19
N VAL A 47 -11.45 1.04 5.48
CA VAL A 47 -12.79 0.87 6.08
C VAL A 47 -13.12 -0.59 6.41
N ASP A 48 -12.28 -1.52 5.97
CA ASP A 48 -12.41 -2.95 6.29
C ASP A 48 -11.21 -3.49 7.09
N ALA A 49 -11.41 -4.67 7.68
CA ALA A 49 -10.45 -5.33 8.54
C ALA A 49 -9.33 -6.07 7.77
N ILE A 50 -9.39 -6.10 6.44
CA ILE A 50 -8.43 -6.83 5.59
C ILE A 50 -7.50 -5.89 4.82
N TRP A 51 -7.61 -4.58 5.05
CA TRP A 51 -6.81 -3.53 4.43
C TRP A 51 -7.08 -3.36 2.92
N LEU A 52 -8.26 -3.76 2.45
CA LEU A 52 -8.59 -3.73 1.03
C LEU A 52 -9.15 -2.37 0.59
N THR A 53 -10.15 -1.84 1.29
CA THR A 53 -10.92 -0.68 0.84
C THR A 53 -10.42 0.59 1.54
N PRO A 54 -9.66 1.47 0.87
CA PRO A 54 -9.17 2.69 1.48
C PRO A 54 -10.18 3.84 1.37
N HIS A 55 -10.01 4.84 2.22
CA HIS A 55 -10.28 6.23 1.81
C HIS A 55 -9.08 6.75 1.07
N PHE A 56 -9.27 7.09 -0.20
CA PHE A 56 -8.18 7.25 -1.17
C PHE A 56 -7.28 8.47 -0.92
N GLU A 57 -7.65 9.37 -0.01
CA GLU A 57 -6.82 10.52 0.40
C GLU A 57 -5.46 10.00 0.91
N LYS A 58 -4.36 10.70 0.61
CA LYS A 58 -3.04 10.34 1.13
C LYS A 58 -2.47 11.47 2.00
N MET A 59 -2.23 11.16 3.26
CA MET A 59 -1.68 12.13 4.22
C MET A 59 -0.17 12.01 4.34
N LEU A 60 0.53 13.15 4.42
CA LEU A 60 1.99 13.15 4.62
C LEU A 60 2.38 12.46 5.92
N TYR A 61 1.67 12.73 7.02
CA TYR A 61 2.03 12.21 8.33
C TYR A 61 1.82 10.69 8.45
N ASP A 62 0.85 10.13 7.72
CA ASP A 62 0.62 8.68 7.67
C ASP A 62 1.76 8.00 6.94
N ASN A 63 2.10 8.51 5.75
CA ASN A 63 3.22 8.01 4.94
C ASN A 63 4.57 8.14 5.68
N ALA A 64 4.83 9.26 6.35
CA ALA A 64 6.06 9.44 7.12
C ALA A 64 6.18 8.46 8.31
N GLN A 65 5.06 8.16 8.99
CA GLN A 65 5.05 7.23 10.13
C GLN A 65 5.15 5.77 9.67
N LEU A 66 4.47 5.41 8.58
CA LEU A 66 4.54 4.07 8.00
C LEU A 66 5.92 3.81 7.40
N LEU A 67 6.49 4.76 6.66
CA LEU A 67 7.87 4.70 6.17
C LEU A 67 8.84 4.26 7.27
N ARG A 68 8.79 4.94 8.43
CA ARG A 68 9.65 4.60 9.57
C ARG A 68 9.38 3.19 10.09
N SER A 69 8.11 2.79 10.20
CA SER A 69 7.73 1.47 10.68
C SER A 69 8.23 0.36 9.76
N TYR A 70 8.09 0.52 8.44
CA TYR A 70 8.62 -0.44 7.46
C TYR A 70 10.15 -0.47 7.43
N LEU A 71 10.81 0.69 7.59
CA LEU A 71 12.28 0.74 7.68
C LEU A 71 12.78 -0.01 8.91
N HIS A 72 12.16 0.18 10.07
CA HIS A 72 12.51 -0.56 11.29
C HIS A 72 12.30 -2.07 11.12
N ALA A 73 11.17 -2.48 10.54
CA ALA A 73 10.89 -3.89 10.24
C ALA A 73 11.97 -4.48 9.30
N TRP A 74 12.29 -3.81 8.19
CA TRP A 74 13.35 -4.26 7.28
C TRP A 74 14.72 -4.35 7.98
N GLN A 75 15.08 -3.36 8.79
CA GLN A 75 16.35 -3.37 9.52
C GLN A 75 16.45 -4.57 10.48
N ARG A 76 15.33 -4.94 11.09
CA ARG A 76 15.26 -6.02 12.08
C ARG A 76 15.19 -7.41 11.46
N THR A 77 14.35 -7.61 10.45
CA THR A 77 13.96 -8.95 9.99
C THR A 77 14.57 -9.29 8.64
N LYS A 78 15.01 -8.29 7.87
CA LYS A 78 15.55 -8.43 6.51
C LYS A 78 14.57 -9.11 5.53
N VAL A 79 13.29 -9.16 5.87
CA VAL A 79 12.24 -9.65 4.96
C VAL A 79 12.26 -8.79 3.69
N PRO A 80 12.39 -9.40 2.49
CA PRO A 80 12.55 -8.65 1.24
C PRO A 80 11.39 -7.73 0.90
N LEU A 81 10.16 -8.05 1.35
CA LEU A 81 8.95 -7.26 1.11
C LEU A 81 9.09 -5.80 1.59
N TYR A 82 9.73 -5.56 2.73
CA TYR A 82 9.67 -4.26 3.39
C TYR A 82 10.55 -3.19 2.72
N ARG A 83 11.62 -3.59 2.03
CA ARG A 83 12.53 -2.64 1.40
C ARG A 83 11.87 -1.90 0.22
N PRO A 84 11.24 -2.58 -0.76
CA PRO A 84 10.49 -1.91 -1.82
C PRO A 84 9.45 -0.92 -1.29
N ILE A 85 8.67 -1.30 -0.27
CA ILE A 85 7.66 -0.41 0.33
C ILE A 85 8.28 0.88 0.87
N VAL A 86 9.47 0.80 1.50
CA VAL A 86 10.20 1.99 1.96
C VAL A 86 10.61 2.86 0.78
N ASP A 87 11.24 2.27 -0.23
CA ASP A 87 11.76 3.00 -1.39
C ASP A 87 10.62 3.66 -2.18
N GLU A 88 9.54 2.92 -2.48
CA GLU A 88 8.36 3.40 -3.19
C GLU A 88 7.58 4.48 -2.40
N THR A 89 7.52 4.39 -1.07
CA THR A 89 6.92 5.45 -0.24
C THR A 89 7.75 6.74 -0.27
N ILE A 90 9.09 6.63 -0.29
CA ILE A 90 9.97 7.80 -0.46
C ILE A 90 9.75 8.42 -1.83
N ASP A 91 9.73 7.60 -2.88
CA ASP A 91 9.53 8.05 -4.25
C ASP A 91 8.19 8.75 -4.42
N TYR A 92 7.11 8.20 -3.85
CA TYR A 92 5.80 8.87 -3.78
C TYR A 92 5.89 10.24 -3.10
N VAL A 93 6.48 10.32 -1.90
CA VAL A 93 6.56 11.58 -1.14
C VAL A 93 7.37 12.64 -1.90
N LEU A 94 8.48 12.24 -2.52
CA LEU A 94 9.32 13.17 -3.29
C LEU A 94 8.65 13.62 -4.59
N ARG A 95 7.91 12.73 -5.24
CA ARG A 95 7.23 13.00 -6.51
C ARG A 95 5.98 13.86 -6.34
N GLU A 96 5.13 13.53 -5.38
CA GLU A 96 3.78 14.08 -5.25
C GLU A 96 3.65 15.08 -4.09
N MET A 97 4.41 14.89 -3.02
CA MET A 97 4.22 15.65 -1.79
C MET A 97 5.26 16.75 -1.60
N ALA A 98 6.37 16.76 -2.33
CA ALA A 98 7.38 17.81 -2.24
C ALA A 98 6.98 19.05 -3.05
N ALA A 99 6.97 20.22 -2.39
CA ALA A 99 6.66 21.47 -3.08
C ALA A 99 7.91 21.99 -3.82
N PRO A 100 7.78 22.54 -5.05
CA PRO A 100 8.92 23.06 -5.82
C PRO A 100 9.73 24.15 -5.11
N ALA A 101 9.09 24.92 -4.23
CA ALA A 101 9.72 25.96 -3.42
C ALA A 101 10.40 25.45 -2.13
N GLY A 102 10.39 24.13 -1.91
CA GLY A 102 10.79 23.48 -0.66
C GLY A 102 9.61 23.24 0.30
N GLY A 103 9.81 22.32 1.23
CA GLY A 103 8.74 21.83 2.12
C GLY A 103 7.88 20.74 1.49
N PHE A 104 6.86 20.30 2.23
CA PHE A 104 5.95 19.23 1.81
C PHE A 104 4.49 19.66 1.97
N TYR A 105 3.63 19.22 1.05
CA TYR A 105 2.18 19.30 1.19
C TYR A 105 1.71 18.41 2.35
N SER A 106 0.61 18.77 3.02
CA SER A 106 0.08 18.00 4.14
C SER A 106 -0.77 16.81 3.71
N THR A 107 -1.44 16.92 2.56
CA THR A 107 -2.36 15.92 2.02
C THR A 107 -2.38 15.98 0.49
N GLN A 108 -2.65 14.84 -0.13
CA GLN A 108 -3.11 14.69 -1.51
C GLN A 108 -4.58 14.26 -1.46
N ASP A 109 -5.45 15.12 -2.01
CA ASP A 109 -6.89 14.89 -2.08
C ASP A 109 -7.22 13.72 -3.04
N ALA A 110 -8.30 13.01 -2.74
CA ALA A 110 -8.85 11.93 -3.55
C ALA A 110 -9.96 12.38 -4.50
N ASP A 111 -10.45 13.62 -4.36
CA ASP A 111 -11.53 14.14 -5.19
C ASP A 111 -11.10 14.27 -6.65
N SER A 112 -11.65 13.39 -7.47
CA SER A 112 -11.40 13.31 -8.90
C SER A 112 -12.73 13.43 -9.63
N GLU A 113 -13.03 14.61 -10.17
CA GLU A 113 -14.23 14.84 -10.99
C GLU A 113 -15.56 14.45 -10.28
N GLY A 114 -15.65 14.70 -8.96
CA GLY A 114 -16.84 14.41 -8.14
C GLY A 114 -17.03 12.93 -7.77
N HIS A 115 -16.03 12.07 -8.01
CA HIS A 115 -16.02 10.68 -7.58
C HIS A 115 -14.73 10.39 -6.80
N GLU A 116 -14.86 9.97 -5.54
CA GLU A 116 -13.72 9.58 -4.69
C GLU A 116 -13.00 8.37 -5.32
N GLY A 117 -11.68 8.45 -5.49
CA GLY A 117 -10.86 7.28 -5.82
C GLY A 117 -10.84 6.83 -7.28
N LYS A 118 -11.41 7.61 -8.22
CA LYS A 118 -11.51 7.26 -9.64
C LYS A 118 -10.19 6.77 -10.28
N PHE A 119 -9.05 7.36 -9.88
CA PHE A 119 -7.74 7.01 -10.43
C PHE A 119 -7.09 5.76 -9.80
N PHE A 120 -7.70 5.18 -8.77
CA PHE A 120 -7.16 4.04 -8.02
C PHE A 120 -7.96 2.75 -8.22
N VAL A 121 -8.95 2.77 -9.11
CA VAL A 121 -9.84 1.63 -9.38
C VAL A 121 -9.88 1.28 -10.86
N TRP A 122 -9.83 -0.02 -11.16
CA TRP A 122 -9.57 -0.53 -12.51
C TRP A 122 -10.60 -1.56 -12.96
N THR A 123 -10.89 -1.55 -14.25
CA THR A 123 -11.63 -2.61 -14.94
C THR A 123 -10.67 -3.50 -15.74
N PRO A 124 -11.00 -4.78 -15.99
CA PRO A 124 -10.22 -5.65 -16.88
C PRO A 124 -9.96 -4.98 -18.24
N ALA A 125 -11.00 -4.39 -18.84
CA ALA A 125 -10.90 -3.71 -20.13
C ALA A 125 -9.89 -2.54 -20.13
N GLU A 126 -9.77 -1.77 -19.05
CA GLU A 126 -8.74 -0.71 -18.94
C GLU A 126 -7.33 -1.30 -18.91
N ILE A 127 -7.15 -2.46 -18.28
CA ILE A 127 -5.84 -3.15 -18.19
C ILE A 127 -5.47 -3.79 -19.53
N GLU A 128 -6.40 -4.52 -20.15
CA GLU A 128 -6.24 -5.15 -21.46
C GLU A 128 -5.97 -4.15 -22.59
N ALA A 129 -6.43 -2.90 -22.43
CA ALA A 129 -6.13 -1.83 -23.38
C ALA A 129 -4.68 -1.29 -23.27
N LEU A 130 -4.02 -1.49 -22.13
CA LEU A 130 -2.68 -0.97 -21.84
C LEU A 130 -1.58 -2.03 -21.95
N LEU A 131 -1.93 -3.30 -21.73
CA LEU A 131 -1.01 -4.43 -21.69
C LEU A 131 -1.31 -5.42 -22.82
N ASP A 132 -0.29 -6.17 -23.26
CA ASP A 132 -0.56 -7.34 -24.12
C ASP A 132 -1.30 -8.43 -23.35
N ALA A 133 -1.90 -9.38 -24.08
CA ALA A 133 -2.77 -10.40 -23.49
C ALA A 133 -2.07 -11.27 -22.43
N GLN A 134 -0.75 -11.51 -22.57
CA GLN A 134 -0.01 -12.29 -21.59
C GLN A 134 0.23 -11.48 -20.31
N ALA A 135 0.68 -10.23 -20.46
CA ALA A 135 0.93 -9.33 -19.35
C ALA A 135 -0.35 -8.98 -18.60
N ALA A 136 -1.46 -8.73 -19.30
CA ALA A 136 -2.78 -8.51 -18.72
C ALA A 136 -3.21 -9.69 -17.85
N GLY A 137 -3.15 -10.92 -18.37
CA GLY A 137 -3.52 -12.11 -17.60
C GLY A 137 -2.68 -12.32 -16.33
N ILE A 138 -1.38 -12.01 -16.37
CA ILE A 138 -0.50 -12.05 -15.19
C ILE A 138 -0.90 -10.95 -14.20
N PHE A 139 -1.10 -9.71 -14.67
CA PHE A 139 -1.46 -8.57 -13.85
C PHE A 139 -2.79 -8.81 -13.11
N GLU A 140 -3.81 -9.29 -13.82
CA GLU A 140 -5.12 -9.56 -13.26
C GLU A 140 -5.08 -10.68 -12.23
N THR A 141 -4.30 -11.73 -12.50
CA THR A 141 -4.10 -12.85 -11.58
C THR A 141 -3.37 -12.41 -10.31
N TYR A 142 -2.35 -11.56 -10.45
CA TYR A 142 -1.54 -11.08 -9.35
C TYR A 142 -2.31 -10.11 -8.44
N TYR A 143 -3.05 -9.17 -9.04
CA TYR A 143 -3.79 -8.13 -8.32
C TYR A 143 -5.26 -8.45 -8.03
N GLY A 144 -5.75 -9.63 -8.44
CA GLY A 144 -7.10 -10.08 -8.17
C GLY A 144 -8.18 -9.31 -8.93
N VAL A 145 -7.84 -8.84 -10.13
CA VAL A 145 -8.76 -8.09 -10.99
C VAL A 145 -9.80 -9.04 -11.56
N SER A 146 -11.07 -8.63 -11.54
CA SER A 146 -12.18 -9.38 -12.12
C SER A 146 -13.25 -8.47 -12.70
N GLU A 147 -14.07 -9.00 -13.61
CA GLU A 147 -15.25 -8.31 -14.16
C GLU A 147 -16.27 -7.90 -13.09
N ARG A 148 -16.35 -8.64 -11.99
CA ARG A 148 -17.26 -8.31 -10.88
C ARG A 148 -16.78 -7.09 -10.10
N GLY A 149 -15.48 -6.84 -10.07
CA GLY A 149 -14.87 -5.89 -9.16
C GLY A 149 -14.81 -6.38 -7.71
N ASN A 150 -14.07 -5.62 -6.90
CA ASN A 150 -14.05 -5.71 -5.44
C ASN A 150 -14.52 -4.40 -4.77
N PHE A 151 -14.79 -3.35 -5.55
CA PHE A 151 -15.28 -2.05 -5.10
C PHE A 151 -16.13 -1.40 -6.20
N GLU A 152 -17.43 -1.23 -5.95
CA GLU A 152 -18.37 -0.52 -6.86
C GLU A 152 -18.32 -0.98 -8.34
N GLY A 153 -18.13 -2.28 -8.58
CA GLY A 153 -18.02 -2.84 -9.94
C GLY A 153 -16.65 -2.65 -10.60
N LYS A 154 -15.68 -2.08 -9.90
CA LYS A 154 -14.27 -1.95 -10.28
C LYS A 154 -13.35 -2.64 -9.27
N ASN A 155 -12.06 -2.66 -9.54
CA ASN A 155 -11.06 -3.34 -8.72
C ASN A 155 -10.09 -2.34 -8.11
N ILE A 156 -10.02 -2.31 -6.79
CA ILE A 156 -8.86 -1.83 -6.04
C ILE A 156 -7.78 -2.90 -6.17
N LEU A 157 -6.57 -2.50 -6.55
CA LEU A 157 -5.46 -3.42 -6.71
C LEU A 157 -4.94 -3.85 -5.34
N SER A 158 -4.78 -5.15 -5.14
CA SER A 158 -4.20 -5.74 -3.94
C SER A 158 -3.51 -7.05 -4.32
N VAL A 159 -2.38 -7.38 -3.70
CA VAL A 159 -1.65 -8.61 -4.03
C VAL A 159 -2.41 -9.81 -3.45
N VAL A 160 -3.03 -10.60 -4.32
CA VAL A 160 -3.81 -11.79 -3.91
C VAL A 160 -3.08 -13.10 -4.17
N ARG A 161 -2.03 -13.07 -4.99
CA ARG A 161 -1.15 -14.22 -5.28
C ARG A 161 0.30 -13.77 -5.28
N THR A 162 1.17 -14.60 -4.75
CA THR A 162 2.61 -14.36 -4.84
C THR A 162 3.21 -15.11 -6.03
N PRO A 163 4.34 -14.67 -6.61
CA PRO A 163 4.93 -15.36 -7.77
C PRO A 163 5.38 -16.81 -7.51
N ALA A 164 5.34 -17.26 -6.25
CA ALA A 164 5.63 -18.62 -5.86
C ALA A 164 4.42 -19.58 -6.00
N GLU A 165 3.23 -19.04 -6.27
CA GLU A 165 1.94 -19.74 -6.43
C GLU A 165 1.47 -19.69 -7.90
#